data_AF-A0A174WFY8-F1
#
_entry.id   AF-A0A174WFY8-F1
#
_cell.length_a   1.000
_cell.length_b   1.000
_cell.length_c   1.000
_cell.angle_alpha   90.00
_cell.angle_beta   90.00
_cell.angle_gamma   90.00
#
_symmetry.space_group_name_H-M   'P 1'
#
loop_
_entity.id
_entity.type
_entity.pdbx_description
1 polymer ?
#
loop_
_entity_poly.entity_id
_entity_poly.type
_entity_poly.pdbx_seq_one_letter_code
_entity_poly.pdbx_strand_id
1 'polypeptide(L)'
;MAVNYSDKAKDIYYNVIPDNYNPIIPYFDCWVLVEQSSDTVYKYQSDHKMIPIIARTPSVQSMNPEVFLFLGILTNRYYFMETVKKEYNFETHEGFPTTDLLYDKQEKAIFEYIVYNNDYSEKRAVNMKSLPVDDKIASWQSIEASQLIEDYEKGKLKGRLKEIAASLDEESNPVIMLIKHKKLTNP
;
A
#
# COMPACT_ATOMS: atom_id res chain seq x y z
N MET A 1 5.13 -3.59 -17.06
CA MET A 1 5.41 -4.09 -15.70
C MET A 1 5.55 -5.61 -15.62
N ALA A 2 4.84 -6.41 -16.42
CA ALA A 2 4.98 -7.86 -16.38
C ALA A 2 6.41 -8.35 -16.68
N VAL A 3 6.79 -9.46 -16.05
CA VAL A 3 7.96 -10.28 -16.42
C VAL A 3 7.44 -11.51 -17.16
N ASN A 4 8.00 -11.75 -18.34
CA ASN A 4 7.58 -12.84 -19.23
C ASN A 4 8.66 -13.90 -19.34
N TYR A 5 8.26 -15.17 -19.36
CA TYR A 5 9.17 -16.30 -19.58
C TYR A 5 8.50 -17.35 -20.45
N SER A 6 9.25 -17.92 -21.40
CA SER A 6 8.75 -18.96 -22.30
C SER A 6 9.63 -20.21 -22.16
N ASP A 7 9.02 -21.31 -21.70
CA ASP A 7 9.63 -22.63 -21.71
C ASP A 7 9.24 -23.32 -23.02
N LYS A 8 10.10 -23.17 -24.04
CA LYS A 8 9.87 -23.74 -25.37
C LYS A 8 9.83 -25.27 -25.38
N ALA A 9 10.48 -25.93 -24.43
CA ALA A 9 10.50 -27.39 -24.36
C ALA A 9 9.16 -27.95 -23.87
N LYS A 10 8.43 -27.17 -23.05
CA LYS A 10 7.12 -27.54 -22.51
C LYS A 10 5.94 -26.87 -23.21
N ASP A 11 6.21 -25.98 -24.18
CA ASP A 11 5.22 -25.11 -24.83
C ASP A 11 4.40 -24.28 -23.83
N ILE A 12 5.07 -23.74 -22.80
CA ILE A 12 4.44 -22.94 -21.74
C ILE A 12 4.95 -21.50 -21.79
N TYR A 13 4.03 -20.55 -21.63
CA TYR A 13 4.30 -19.13 -21.47
C TYR A 13 3.84 -18.65 -20.10
N TYR A 14 4.74 -18.01 -19.35
CA TYR A 14 4.46 -17.41 -18.06
C TYR A 14 4.43 -15.89 -18.19
N ASN A 15 3.41 -15.28 -17.58
CA ASN A 15 3.28 -13.85 -17.39
C ASN A 15 3.07 -13.60 -15.90
N VAL A 16 4.00 -12.89 -15.27
CA VAL A 16 3.90 -12.55 -13.85
C VAL A 16 3.84 -11.04 -13.69
N ILE A 17 2.88 -10.58 -12.90
CA ILE A 17 2.66 -9.17 -12.58
C ILE A 17 2.70 -8.97 -11.07
N PRO A 18 3.24 -7.85 -10.56
CA PRO A 18 3.13 -7.52 -9.15
C PRO A 18 1.70 -7.11 -8.79
N ASP A 19 1.34 -7.31 -7.53
CA ASP A 19 0.02 -7.00 -7.01
C ASP A 19 -0.25 -5.49 -6.91
N ASN A 20 -1.54 -5.13 -7.00
CA ASN A 20 -2.11 -3.81 -6.71
C ASN A 20 -1.54 -2.60 -7.47
N TYR A 21 -2.27 -2.16 -8.50
CA TYR A 21 -2.08 -0.86 -9.12
C TYR A 21 -3.35 -0.02 -9.06
N ASN A 22 -3.26 1.14 -8.40
CA ASN A 22 -4.32 2.15 -8.36
C ASN A 22 -3.87 3.38 -9.16
N PRO A 23 -4.27 3.53 -10.44
CA PRO A 23 -3.85 4.66 -11.28
C PRO A 23 -4.48 5.98 -10.85
N ILE A 24 -5.60 5.93 -10.10
CA ILE A 24 -6.37 7.08 -9.65
C ILE A 24 -6.60 6.93 -8.16
N ILE A 25 -6.08 7.87 -7.38
CA ILE A 25 -6.11 7.82 -5.93
C ILE A 25 -6.88 9.06 -5.42
N PRO A 26 -7.96 8.90 -4.63
CA PRO A 26 -8.62 10.02 -3.98
C PRO A 26 -7.65 10.73 -3.03
N TYR A 27 -7.62 12.06 -3.09
CA TYR A 27 -6.81 12.88 -2.20
C TYR A 27 -7.59 14.13 -1.77
N PHE A 28 -8.42 13.97 -0.74
CA PHE A 28 -9.32 15.01 -0.25
C PHE A 28 -10.24 15.56 -1.36
N ASP A 29 -10.03 16.80 -1.79
CA ASP A 29 -10.84 17.52 -2.77
C ASP A 29 -10.41 17.29 -4.23
N CYS A 30 -9.48 16.36 -4.46
CA CYS A 30 -8.88 16.14 -5.77
C CYS A 30 -8.49 14.66 -5.97
N TRP A 31 -7.89 14.39 -7.12
CA TRP A 31 -7.37 13.07 -7.47
C TRP A 31 -5.86 13.13 -7.66
N VAL A 32 -5.18 12.02 -7.38
CA VAL A 32 -3.78 11.81 -7.75
C VAL A 32 -3.75 10.76 -8.85
N LEU A 33 -3.08 11.13 -9.94
CA LEU A 33 -2.92 10.31 -11.14
C LEU A 33 -1.50 9.73 -11.14
N VAL A 34 -1.44 8.41 -11.14
CA VAL A 34 -0.21 7.63 -11.21
C VAL A 34 -0.21 6.91 -12.54
N GLU A 35 0.88 7.05 -13.29
CA GLU A 35 1.17 6.20 -14.45
C GLU A 35 2.54 5.57 -14.24
N GLN A 36 2.60 4.24 -14.15
CA GLN A 36 3.82 3.53 -13.73
C GLN A 36 5.02 3.81 -14.65
N SER A 37 4.74 3.94 -15.95
CA SER A 37 5.72 4.25 -16.98
C SER A 37 6.12 5.73 -17.05
N SER A 38 5.43 6.60 -16.31
CA SER A 38 5.71 8.04 -16.20
C SER A 38 6.58 8.34 -15.00
N ASP A 39 7.56 9.22 -15.19
CA ASP A 39 8.42 9.69 -14.10
C ASP A 39 7.79 10.76 -13.22
N THR A 40 6.59 11.22 -13.56
CA THR A 40 5.89 12.25 -12.82
C THR A 40 4.51 11.78 -12.38
N VAL A 41 4.20 12.00 -11.11
CA VAL A 41 2.86 11.85 -10.52
C VAL A 41 2.20 13.23 -10.49
N TYR A 42 0.92 13.28 -10.88
CA TYR A 42 0.16 14.52 -10.94
C TYR A 42 -1.01 14.53 -9.95
N LYS A 43 -1.21 15.67 -9.31
CA LYS A 43 -2.50 16.04 -8.71
C LYS A 43 -3.40 16.59 -9.81
N TYR A 44 -4.64 16.11 -9.86
CA TYR A 44 -5.67 16.55 -10.79
C TYR A 44 -6.81 17.22 -10.03
N GLN A 45 -7.01 18.51 -10.29
CA GLN A 45 -7.98 19.35 -9.59
C GLN A 45 -9.33 19.41 -10.31
N SER A 46 -10.36 19.89 -9.61
CA SER A 46 -11.71 20.06 -10.15
C SER A 46 -11.79 21.07 -11.30
N ASP A 47 -10.83 22.00 -11.41
CA ASP A 47 -10.69 22.93 -12.53
C ASP A 47 -9.85 22.37 -13.69
N HIS A 48 -9.64 21.04 -13.72
CA HIS A 48 -8.87 20.29 -14.73
C HIS A 48 -7.38 20.61 -14.77
N LYS A 49 -6.84 21.36 -13.80
CA LYS A 49 -5.39 21.56 -13.70
C LYS A 49 -4.68 20.29 -13.25
N MET A 50 -3.60 19.99 -13.94
CA MET A 50 -2.63 18.96 -13.56
C MET A 50 -1.40 19.61 -12.94
N ILE A 51 -1.12 19.29 -11.67
CA ILE A 51 0.02 19.82 -10.93
C ILE A 51 0.97 18.66 -10.62
N PRO A 52 2.24 18.70 -11.06
CA PRO A 52 3.21 17.67 -10.71
C PRO A 52 3.48 17.72 -9.20
N ILE A 53 3.42 16.56 -8.53
CA ILE A 53 3.66 16.45 -7.08
C ILE A 53 4.85 15.56 -6.72
N ILE A 54 5.24 14.64 -7.62
CA ILE A 54 6.44 13.81 -7.49
C ILE A 54 7.08 13.73 -8.87
N ALA A 55 8.39 13.96 -8.93
CA ALA A 55 9.22 13.72 -10.11
C ALA A 55 10.35 12.76 -9.73
N ARG A 56 10.46 11.63 -10.43
CA ARG A 56 11.43 10.57 -10.15
C ARG A 56 12.73 10.81 -10.90
N THR A 57 13.84 10.45 -10.27
CA THR A 57 15.17 10.42 -10.88
C THR A 57 15.93 9.20 -10.36
N PRO A 58 16.55 8.37 -11.23
CA PRO A 58 16.53 8.44 -12.69
C PRO A 58 15.15 8.12 -13.29
N SER A 59 14.99 8.35 -14.60
CA SER A 59 13.79 7.95 -15.32
C SER A 59 13.63 6.43 -15.31
N VAL A 60 12.41 5.92 -15.09
CA VAL A 60 12.12 4.48 -15.17
C VAL A 60 12.51 3.89 -16.51
N GLN A 61 12.39 4.67 -17.59
CA GLN A 61 12.71 4.24 -18.95
C GLN A 61 14.22 4.07 -19.17
N SER A 62 15.04 4.66 -18.29
CA SER A 62 16.50 4.54 -18.33
C SER A 62 17.06 3.44 -17.43
N MET A 63 16.22 2.82 -16.61
CA MET A 63 16.63 1.78 -15.65
C MET A 63 16.56 0.39 -16.29
N ASN A 64 17.46 -0.50 -15.88
CA ASN A 64 17.43 -1.91 -16.25
C ASN A 64 17.96 -2.78 -15.09
N PRO A 65 17.11 -3.56 -14.41
CA PRO A 65 15.66 -3.64 -14.59
C PRO A 65 14.95 -2.35 -14.12
N GLU A 66 13.75 -2.11 -14.63
CA GLU A 66 12.93 -0.97 -14.22
C GLU A 66 12.56 -1.04 -12.72
N VAL A 67 12.53 0.10 -12.05
CA VAL A 67 11.98 0.23 -10.69
C VAL A 67 10.75 1.14 -10.76
N PHE A 68 9.58 0.56 -10.50
CA PHE A 68 8.31 1.28 -10.52
C PHE A 68 8.02 1.91 -9.17
N LEU A 69 7.27 3.02 -9.17
CA LEU A 69 6.78 3.69 -7.97
C LEU A 69 5.27 3.49 -7.90
N PHE A 70 4.81 2.98 -6.77
CA PHE A 70 3.41 2.85 -6.41
C PHE A 70 3.09 3.79 -5.26
N LEU A 71 1.85 4.27 -5.26
CA LEU A 71 1.34 5.09 -4.17
C LEU A 71 0.28 4.30 -3.41
N GLY A 72 0.34 4.44 -2.08
CA GLY A 72 -0.64 3.95 -1.14
C GLY A 72 -1.51 5.10 -0.62
N ILE A 73 -1.75 5.10 0.68
CA ILE A 73 -2.52 6.13 1.36
C ILE A 73 -1.81 7.49 1.27
N LEU A 74 -2.55 8.53 0.90
CA LEU A 74 -2.04 9.91 0.85
C LEU A 74 -2.70 10.73 1.96
N THR A 75 -1.90 11.45 2.74
CA THR A 75 -2.39 12.27 3.85
C THR A 75 -1.96 13.74 3.70
N ASN A 76 -2.33 14.59 4.66
CA ASN A 76 -1.88 15.98 4.67
C ASN A 76 -0.35 16.11 4.81
N ARG A 77 0.30 15.22 5.58
CA ARG A 77 1.75 15.25 5.85
C ARG A 77 2.53 14.17 5.11
N TYR A 78 1.98 12.96 5.04
CA TYR A 78 2.68 11.78 4.57
C TYR A 78 2.13 11.23 3.26
N TYR A 79 3.00 10.81 2.36
CA TYR A 79 2.67 9.92 1.24
C TYR A 79 3.28 8.55 1.51
N PHE A 80 2.42 7.55 1.68
CA PHE A 80 2.85 6.15 1.72
C PHE A 80 3.05 5.68 0.28
N MET A 81 4.19 5.07 0.00
CA MET A 81 4.64 4.68 -1.33
C MET A 81 5.38 3.34 -1.26
N GLU A 82 5.59 2.75 -2.42
CA GLU A 82 6.40 1.55 -2.56
C GLU A 82 7.18 1.59 -3.87
N THR A 83 8.45 1.20 -3.82
CA THR A 83 9.18 0.86 -5.04
C THR A 83 9.08 -0.62 -5.30
N VAL A 84 8.85 -1.01 -6.56
CA VAL A 84 8.83 -2.41 -7.00
C VAL A 84 9.82 -2.58 -8.13
N LYS A 85 10.83 -3.43 -7.94
CA LYS A 85 11.80 -3.75 -8.98
C LYS A 85 11.22 -4.80 -9.92
N LYS A 86 11.30 -4.59 -11.23
CA LYS A 86 10.78 -5.48 -12.26
C LYS A 86 11.71 -6.66 -12.50
N GLU A 87 11.77 -7.56 -11.54
CA GLU A 87 12.67 -8.71 -11.54
C GLU A 87 11.93 -9.92 -10.98
N TYR A 88 12.03 -11.08 -11.62
CA TYR A 88 11.38 -12.30 -11.14
C TYR A 88 12.23 -13.53 -11.48
N ASN A 89 12.44 -14.38 -10.49
CA ASN A 89 13.14 -15.65 -10.61
C ASN A 89 12.12 -16.79 -10.78
N PHE A 90 12.11 -17.40 -11.96
CA PHE A 90 11.18 -18.49 -12.29
C PHE A 90 11.57 -19.84 -11.67
N GLU A 91 12.80 -20.01 -11.21
CA GLU A 91 13.25 -21.23 -10.50
C GLU A 91 12.81 -21.22 -9.04
N THR A 92 12.93 -20.07 -8.37
CA THR A 92 12.55 -19.92 -6.95
C THR A 92 11.10 -19.46 -6.77
N HIS A 93 10.45 -19.00 -7.83
CA HIS A 93 9.14 -18.33 -7.80
C HIS A 93 9.11 -17.08 -6.91
N GLU A 94 10.26 -16.40 -6.77
CA GLU A 94 10.39 -15.16 -6.02
C GLU A 94 10.68 -14.00 -6.96
N GLY A 95 10.15 -12.82 -6.65
CA GLY A 95 10.43 -11.63 -7.44
C GLY A 95 9.69 -10.41 -6.93
N PHE A 96 9.74 -9.36 -7.74
CA PHE A 96 9.21 -8.05 -7.46
C PHE A 96 9.65 -7.54 -6.09
N PRO A 97 10.97 -7.52 -5.78
CA PRO A 97 11.41 -7.05 -4.48
C PRO A 97 10.96 -5.61 -4.28
N THR A 98 10.41 -5.35 -3.09
CA THR A 98 9.79 -4.08 -2.78
C THR A 98 10.46 -3.35 -1.63
N THR A 99 10.27 -2.03 -1.60
CA THR A 99 10.71 -1.19 -0.50
C THR A 99 9.62 -0.19 -0.17
N ASP A 100 9.16 -0.23 1.08
CA ASP A 100 8.13 0.64 1.60
C ASP A 100 8.70 2.01 1.95
N LEU A 101 8.21 3.04 1.26
CA LEU A 101 8.69 4.42 1.37
C LEU A 101 7.63 5.36 1.94
N LEU A 102 8.06 6.27 2.79
CA LEU A 102 7.25 7.33 3.38
C LEU A 102 7.86 8.67 3.00
N TYR A 103 7.17 9.46 2.20
CA TYR A 103 7.54 10.85 1.98
C TYR A 103 6.88 11.75 3.03
N ASP A 104 7.68 12.43 3.84
CA ASP A 104 7.21 13.46 4.76
C ASP A 104 7.31 14.84 4.10
N LYS A 105 6.16 15.46 3.84
CA LYS A 105 6.07 16.77 3.20
C LYS A 105 6.61 17.91 4.07
N GLN A 106 6.60 17.76 5.39
CA GLN A 106 7.13 18.79 6.30
C GLN A 106 8.66 18.74 6.33
N GLU A 107 9.21 17.54 6.44
CA GLU A 107 10.66 17.33 6.46
C GLU A 107 11.29 17.35 5.06
N LYS A 108 10.47 17.18 4.02
CA LYS A 108 10.87 17.05 2.62
C LYS A 108 11.87 15.90 2.41
N ALA A 109 11.66 14.80 3.13
CA ALA A 109 12.53 13.64 3.15
C ALA A 109 11.74 12.34 2.93
N ILE A 110 12.45 11.32 2.45
CA ILE A 110 11.91 9.97 2.23
C ILE A 110 12.54 9.04 3.28
N PHE A 111 11.73 8.19 3.88
CA PHE A 111 12.14 7.19 4.85
C PHE A 111 11.63 5.81 4.45
N GLU A 112 12.37 4.78 4.81
CA GLU A 112 11.78 3.44 4.90
C GLU A 112 10.90 3.38 6.16
N TYR A 113 9.75 2.72 6.07
CA TYR A 113 8.79 2.70 7.16
C TYR A 113 8.24 1.31 7.46
N ILE A 114 7.84 1.12 8.70
CA ILE A 114 6.91 0.07 9.12
C ILE A 114 5.90 0.72 10.06
N VAL A 115 4.61 0.56 9.79
CA VAL A 115 3.54 0.98 10.70
C VAL A 115 3.08 -0.23 11.50
N TYR A 116 3.03 -0.09 12.83
CA TYR A 116 2.56 -1.16 13.72
C TYR A 116 1.16 -0.88 14.26
N ASN A 117 0.34 -1.92 14.31
CA ASN A 117 -0.96 -1.86 14.98
C ASN A 117 -0.75 -1.83 16.49
N ASN A 118 -1.09 -0.70 17.11
CA ASN A 118 -0.93 -0.53 18.55
C ASN A 118 -1.96 -1.30 19.38
N ASP A 119 -2.91 -2.04 18.80
CA ASP A 119 -3.74 -2.99 19.54
C ASP A 119 -3.09 -4.38 19.66
N TYR A 120 -1.88 -4.57 19.12
CA TYR A 120 -1.05 -5.74 19.38
C TYR A 120 0.03 -5.44 20.44
N SER A 121 0.32 -6.43 21.29
CA SER A 121 1.46 -6.39 22.21
C SER A 121 2.79 -6.56 21.46
N GLU A 122 2.78 -7.35 20.39
CA GLU A 122 3.89 -7.54 19.47
C GLU A 122 3.90 -6.53 18.31
N LYS A 123 5.03 -6.45 17.60
CA LYS A 123 5.20 -5.60 16.41
C LYS A 123 4.45 -6.18 15.20
N ARG A 124 3.13 -6.01 15.17
CA ARG A 124 2.27 -6.42 14.04
C ARG A 124 2.18 -5.31 13.00
N ALA A 125 2.75 -5.52 11.82
CA ALA A 125 2.75 -4.53 10.74
C ALA A 125 1.35 -4.31 10.14
N VAL A 126 1.11 -3.11 9.62
CA VAL A 126 -0.14 -2.70 8.95
C VAL A 126 0.17 -2.27 7.52
N ASN A 127 -0.60 -2.77 6.56
CA ASN A 127 -0.42 -2.42 5.14
C ASN A 127 -1.00 -1.04 4.78
N MET A 128 -0.15 -0.03 4.70
CA MET A 128 -0.53 1.35 4.36
C MET A 128 -0.71 1.62 2.86
N LYS A 129 -0.63 0.57 2.03
CA LYS A 129 -0.74 0.60 0.56
C LYS A 129 -2.02 -0.06 0.05
N SER A 130 -2.98 -0.27 0.95
CA SER A 130 -4.28 -0.87 0.67
C SER A 130 -5.16 0.04 -0.21
N LEU A 131 -6.23 -0.53 -0.75
CA LEU A 131 -7.13 0.12 -1.71
C LEU A 131 -7.65 1.46 -1.18
N PRO A 132 -7.37 2.58 -1.88
CA PRO A 132 -7.88 3.86 -1.44
C PRO A 132 -9.40 3.94 -1.67
N VAL A 133 -10.14 4.53 -0.73
CA VAL A 133 -11.61 4.58 -0.80
C VAL A 133 -12.11 5.99 -1.11
N ASP A 134 -12.01 6.92 -0.15
CA ASP A 134 -12.53 8.28 -0.31
C ASP A 134 -11.81 9.30 0.60
N ASP A 135 -12.36 10.51 0.70
CA ASP A 135 -11.83 11.62 1.49
C ASP A 135 -12.01 11.47 3.01
N LYS A 136 -12.85 10.54 3.46
CA LYS A 136 -13.14 10.26 4.89
C LYS A 136 -12.45 8.99 5.36
N ILE A 137 -12.54 7.94 4.55
CA ILE A 137 -11.93 6.62 4.74
C ILE A 137 -10.79 6.54 3.74
N ALA A 138 -9.57 6.65 4.26
CA ALA A 138 -8.37 6.55 3.44
C ALA A 138 -8.24 5.16 2.83
N SER A 139 -8.54 4.12 3.62
CA SER A 139 -8.49 2.72 3.21
C SER A 139 -9.20 1.84 4.27
N TRP A 140 -9.29 0.54 4.02
CA TRP A 140 -9.74 -0.47 4.97
C TRP A 140 -8.92 -1.77 4.84
N GLN A 141 -8.98 -2.59 5.89
CA GLN A 141 -8.38 -3.93 5.89
C GLN A 141 -9.34 -4.92 6.55
N SER A 142 -9.41 -6.12 5.98
CA SER A 142 -10.05 -7.26 6.63
C SER A 142 -9.08 -7.92 7.60
N ILE A 143 -9.56 -8.29 8.79
CA ILE A 143 -8.83 -9.13 9.72
C ILE A 143 -9.71 -10.36 10.00
N GLU A 144 -9.21 -11.53 9.63
CA GLU A 144 -9.93 -12.79 9.79
C GLU A 144 -10.29 -13.04 11.26
N ALA A 145 -11.53 -13.45 11.51
CA ALA A 145 -12.02 -13.70 12.87
C ALA A 145 -11.22 -14.83 13.54
N SER A 146 -10.93 -15.90 12.80
CA SER A 146 -10.10 -17.02 13.26
C SER A 146 -8.72 -16.58 13.75
N GLN A 147 -8.06 -15.68 13.02
CA GLN A 147 -6.77 -15.13 13.42
C GLN A 147 -6.88 -14.28 14.70
N LEU A 148 -7.94 -13.47 14.83
CA LEU A 148 -8.16 -12.65 16.01
C LEU A 148 -8.47 -13.47 17.26
N ILE A 149 -9.23 -14.56 17.12
CA ILE A 149 -9.52 -15.50 18.21
C ILE A 149 -8.21 -16.14 18.69
N GLU A 150 -7.39 -16.65 17.78
CA GLU A 150 -6.09 -17.24 18.12
C GLU A 150 -5.16 -16.22 18.81
N ASP A 151 -5.09 -14.98 18.29
CA ASP A 151 -4.27 -13.93 18.89
C ASP A 151 -4.79 -13.50 20.28
N TYR A 152 -6.11 -13.52 20.48
CA TYR A 152 -6.74 -13.25 21.77
C TYR A 152 -6.40 -14.32 22.80
N GLU A 153 -6.55 -15.60 22.45
CA GLU A 153 -6.23 -16.76 23.31
C GLU A 153 -4.76 -16.77 23.72
N LYS A 154 -3.87 -16.37 22.81
CA LYS A 154 -2.43 -16.23 23.06
C LYS A 154 -2.06 -14.97 23.85
N GLY A 155 -3.02 -14.13 24.23
CA GLY A 155 -2.79 -12.90 24.99
C GLY A 155 -2.03 -11.81 24.22
N LYS A 156 -2.09 -11.82 22.88
CA LYS A 156 -1.35 -10.89 22.02
C LYS A 156 -2.08 -9.57 21.79
N LEU A 157 -3.39 -9.52 22.08
CA LEU A 157 -4.22 -8.34 21.83
C LEU A 157 -4.33 -7.45 23.08
N LYS A 158 -4.42 -6.14 22.83
CA LYS A 158 -4.73 -5.10 23.82
C LYS A 158 -5.70 -4.07 23.22
N GLY A 159 -6.21 -3.17 24.05
CA GLY A 159 -7.09 -2.08 23.59
C GLY A 159 -8.38 -2.58 22.92
N ARG A 160 -8.79 -1.89 21.86
CA ARG A 160 -10.11 -2.08 21.23
C ARG A 160 -10.20 -3.41 20.50
N LEU A 161 -9.13 -3.84 19.83
CA LEU A 161 -9.13 -5.11 19.10
C LEU A 161 -9.30 -6.31 20.04
N LYS A 162 -8.75 -6.24 21.27
CA LYS A 162 -8.99 -7.25 22.32
C LYS A 162 -10.46 -7.34 22.70
N GLU A 163 -11.12 -6.20 22.87
CA GLU A 163 -12.56 -6.15 23.21
C GLU A 163 -13.42 -6.76 22.09
N ILE A 164 -13.08 -6.49 20.83
CA ILE A 164 -13.77 -7.06 19.67
C ILE A 164 -13.55 -8.57 19.62
N ALA A 165 -12.30 -9.02 19.73
CA ALA A 165 -11.95 -10.43 19.65
C ALA A 165 -12.63 -11.27 20.75
N ALA A 166 -12.83 -10.71 21.94
CA ALA A 166 -13.54 -11.38 23.04
C ALA A 166 -15.03 -11.69 22.74
N SER A 167 -15.61 -11.07 21.71
CA SER A 167 -16.99 -11.32 21.27
C SER A 167 -17.12 -12.20 20.01
N LEU A 168 -15.99 -12.64 19.43
CA LEU A 168 -16.00 -13.44 18.22
C LEU A 168 -16.10 -14.94 18.53
N ASP A 169 -16.68 -15.67 17.59
CA ASP A 169 -16.68 -17.14 17.52
C ASP A 169 -16.20 -17.61 16.13
N GLU A 170 -16.06 -18.93 15.95
CA GLU A 170 -15.53 -19.54 14.72
C GLU A 170 -16.34 -19.22 13.46
N GLU A 171 -17.64 -18.91 13.62
CA GLU A 171 -18.56 -18.60 12.52
C GLU A 171 -18.67 -17.09 12.26
N SER A 172 -17.94 -16.28 13.04
CA SER A 172 -17.97 -14.83 12.93
C SER A 172 -17.31 -14.36 11.63
N ASN A 173 -17.95 -13.38 11.00
CA ASN A 173 -17.38 -12.73 9.82
C ASN A 173 -16.09 -11.96 10.18
N PRO A 174 -15.20 -11.70 9.20
CA PRO A 174 -14.01 -10.90 9.41
C PRO A 174 -14.31 -9.50 9.97
N VAL A 175 -13.39 -9.02 10.80
CA VAL A 175 -13.45 -7.67 11.36
C VAL A 175 -12.88 -6.68 10.34
N ILE A 176 -13.64 -5.64 10.02
CA ILE A 176 -13.19 -4.58 9.11
C ILE A 176 -12.55 -3.44 9.91
N MET A 177 -11.24 -3.25 9.69
CA MET A 177 -10.49 -2.10 10.21
C MET A 177 -10.55 -0.95 9.20
N LEU A 178 -11.17 0.17 9.59
CA LEU A 178 -11.22 1.39 8.79
C LEU A 178 -10.04 2.31 9.12
N ILE A 179 -9.26 2.69 8.11
CA ILE A 179 -8.19 3.70 8.23
C ILE A 179 -8.78 5.03 7.80
N LYS A 180 -8.91 5.97 8.74
CA LYS A 180 -9.55 7.27 8.51
C LYS A 180 -8.52 8.40 8.52
N HIS A 181 -8.76 9.42 7.72
CA HIS A 181 -8.00 10.66 7.83
C HIS A 181 -8.27 11.30 9.20
N LYS A 182 -7.19 11.64 9.92
CA LYS A 182 -7.32 12.40 11.17
C LYS A 182 -7.91 13.77 10.82
N LYS A 183 -9.06 14.10 11.41
CA LYS A 183 -9.62 15.46 11.33
C LYS A 183 -8.58 16.43 11.88
N LEU A 184 -8.24 17.47 11.12
CA LEU A 184 -7.48 18.59 11.63
C LEU A 184 -8.38 19.32 12.63
N THR A 185 -8.19 19.07 13.92
CA THR A 185 -8.71 19.96 14.95
C THR A 185 -7.79 21.17 14.95
N ASN A 186 -8.26 22.32 14.47
CA ASN A 186 -7.53 23.57 14.69
C ASN A 186 -7.36 23.75 16.21
N PRO A 187 -6.14 24.05 16.69
CA PRO A 187 -5.92 24.40 18.10
C PRO A 187 -6.65 25.69 18.48
#